data_AF-Q9PRF6-F1
#
_entry.id   AF-Q9PRF6-F1
#
_cell.length_a   1.000
_cell.length_b   1.000
_cell.length_c   1.000
_cell.angle_alpha   90.00
_cell.angle_beta   90.00
_cell.angle_gamma   90.00
#
_symmetry.space_group_name_H-M   'P 1'
#
loop_
_entity.id
_entity.type
_entity.pdbx_description
1 polymer ?
#
loop_
_entity_poly.entity_id
_entity_poly.type
_entity_poly.pdbx_seq_one_letter_code
_entity_poly.pdbx_strand_id
1 'polypeptide(L)'
;SPELLRCKRRLSFNGLGYSIPQQQPVAVARRNERERNRVKQVNMGFQTLRQHVPNGAANKKMSKVETLRSAVEYIRALQQLLDEHDAVSAAFQCGLPSPTLSNSYSAD
;
A
#
# COMPACT_ATOMS: atom_id res chain seq x y z
N SER A 1 20.32 62.52 -13.26
CA SER A 1 21.52 61.68 -13.14
C SER A 1 22.62 62.48 -12.49
N PRO A 2 23.24 61.94 -11.43
CA PRO A 2 24.33 60.97 -11.57
C PRO A 2 24.18 59.66 -10.76
N GLU A 3 24.49 58.56 -11.45
CA GLU A 3 25.22 57.32 -11.09
C GLU A 3 25.25 56.76 -9.64
N LEU A 4 24.52 55.66 -9.47
CA LEU A 4 24.91 54.35 -8.89
C LEU A 4 26.02 54.25 -7.82
N LEU A 5 25.61 54.00 -6.56
CA LEU A 5 26.41 53.27 -5.57
C LEU A 5 25.58 52.16 -4.92
N ARG A 6 25.37 51.07 -5.65
CA ARG A 6 24.84 49.83 -5.10
C ARG A 6 25.95 49.12 -4.33
N CYS A 7 26.05 49.36 -3.03
CA CYS A 7 26.93 48.59 -2.13
C CYS A 7 26.51 47.11 -2.09
N LYS A 8 27.04 46.30 -3.02
CA LYS A 8 26.98 44.84 -2.99
C LYS A 8 28.26 44.30 -2.37
N ARG A 9 28.35 44.31 -1.03
CA ARG A 9 29.23 43.36 -0.34
C ARG A 9 28.52 42.02 -0.30
N ARG A 10 28.84 41.15 -1.26
CA ARG A 10 28.53 39.72 -1.18
C ARG A 10 29.39 39.15 -0.05
N LEU A 11 28.84 39.04 1.16
CA LEU A 11 29.49 38.31 2.24
C LEU A 11 29.73 36.88 1.75
N SER A 12 31.00 36.53 1.53
CA SER A 12 31.38 35.14 1.24
C SER A 12 31.51 34.43 2.58
N PHE A 13 30.58 33.52 2.86
CA PHE A 13 30.54 32.69 4.08
C PHE A 13 31.49 31.47 4.02
N ASN A 14 32.49 31.48 3.14
CA ASN A 14 33.39 30.35 2.92
C ASN A 14 34.38 30.07 4.08
N GLY A 15 34.39 30.89 5.15
CA GLY A 15 35.36 30.80 6.25
C GLY A 15 34.91 30.03 7.49
N LEU A 16 33.69 29.48 7.55
CA LEU A 16 33.16 28.83 8.77
C LEU A 16 33.07 27.30 8.68
N GLY A 17 33.69 26.65 7.70
CA GLY A 17 33.69 25.18 7.60
C GLY A 17 32.31 24.55 7.29
N TYR A 18 31.24 25.35 7.29
CA TYR A 18 29.93 24.93 6.81
C TYR A 18 29.86 25.14 5.30
N SER A 19 30.11 24.06 4.55
CA SER A 19 29.74 24.02 3.12
C SER A 19 28.23 24.29 3.01
N ILE A 20 27.85 25.48 2.55
CA ILE A 20 26.45 25.77 2.19
C ILE A 20 26.07 24.74 1.13
N PRO A 21 25.03 23.91 1.32
CA PRO A 21 24.63 22.96 0.31
C PRO A 21 24.30 23.76 -0.96
N GLN A 22 25.01 23.44 -2.05
CA GLN A 22 24.74 23.96 -3.39
C GLN A 22 23.23 23.93 -3.62
N GLN A 23 22.58 25.09 -3.63
CA GLN A 23 21.13 25.18 -3.82
C GLN A 23 20.83 24.65 -5.21
N GLN A 24 20.19 23.47 -5.25
CA GLN A 24 19.73 22.85 -6.48
C GLN A 24 18.90 23.87 -7.28
N PRO A 25 19.09 24.00 -8.60
CA PRO A 25 18.31 24.93 -9.42
C PRO A 25 16.81 24.76 -9.16
N VAL A 26 16.05 25.85 -9.10
CA VAL A 26 14.61 25.85 -8.71
C VAL A 26 13.78 24.84 -9.52
N ALA A 27 14.10 24.65 -10.80
CA ALA A 27 13.47 23.64 -11.65
C ALA A 27 13.68 22.20 -11.15
N VAL A 28 14.89 21.88 -10.68
CA VAL A 28 15.24 20.57 -10.10
C VAL A 28 14.52 20.39 -8.77
N ALA A 29 14.47 21.41 -7.92
CA ALA A 29 13.73 21.36 -6.67
C ALA A 29 12.23 21.07 -6.88
N ARG A 30 11.59 21.75 -7.85
CA ARG A 30 10.20 21.48 -8.24
C ARG A 30 10.01 20.07 -8.80
N ARG A 31 10.95 19.56 -9.60
CA ARG A 31 10.89 18.19 -10.13
C ARG A 31 10.96 17.16 -9.00
N ASN A 32 11.87 17.34 -8.06
CA ASN A 32 12.03 16.43 -6.92
C ASN A 32 10.81 16.42 -6.01
N GLU A 33 10.19 17.58 -5.79
CA GLU A 33 8.95 17.67 -5.02
C GLU A 33 7.80 16.90 -5.67
N ARG A 34 7.67 16.97 -7.00
CA ARG A 34 6.66 16.16 -7.71
C ARG A 34 6.91 14.66 -7.53
N GLU A 35 8.17 14.23 -7.63
CA GLU A 35 8.49 12.81 -7.46
C GLU A 35 8.24 12.33 -6.04
N ARG A 36 8.56 13.15 -5.02
CA ARG A 36 8.19 12.85 -3.63
C ARG A 36 6.70 12.62 -3.46
N ASN A 37 5.87 13.50 -4.04
CA ASN A 37 4.41 13.38 -3.95
C ASN A 37 3.88 12.14 -4.67
N ARG A 38 4.42 11.82 -5.85
CA ARG A 38 4.09 10.59 -6.57
C ARG A 38 4.43 9.34 -5.76
N VAL A 39 5.63 9.28 -5.17
CA VAL A 39 6.06 8.15 -4.33
C VAL A 39 5.23 8.06 -3.05
N LYS A 40 4.86 9.19 -2.45
CA LYS A 40 3.94 9.23 -1.29
C LYS A 40 2.60 8.57 -1.63
N GLN A 41 2.00 8.90 -2.77
CA GLN A 41 0.75 8.27 -3.22
C GLN A 41 0.89 6.76 -3.41
N VAL A 42 1.98 6.30 -4.04
CA VAL A 42 2.26 4.86 -4.20
C VAL A 42 2.38 4.17 -2.84
N ASN A 43 3.09 4.77 -1.89
CA ASN A 43 3.27 4.19 -0.56
C ASN A 43 1.96 4.14 0.24
N MET A 44 1.09 5.15 0.08
CA MET A 44 -0.27 5.09 0.64
C MET A 44 -1.07 3.93 0.05
N GLY A 45 -1.01 3.71 -1.27
CA GLY A 45 -1.64 2.56 -1.92
C GLY A 45 -1.16 1.21 -1.35
N PHE A 46 0.15 1.07 -1.10
CA PHE A 46 0.69 -0.11 -0.42
C PHE A 46 0.16 -0.27 1.01
N GLN A 47 -0.02 0.83 1.76
CA GLN A 47 -0.58 0.77 3.10
C GLN A 47 -2.05 0.32 3.09
N THR A 48 -2.85 0.86 2.17
CA THR A 48 -4.24 0.43 1.97
C THR A 48 -4.29 -1.05 1.58
N LEU A 49 -3.45 -1.50 0.65
CA LEU A 49 -3.39 -2.91 0.27
C LEU A 49 -3.08 -3.82 1.47
N ARG A 50 -2.14 -3.43 2.34
CA ARG A 50 -1.82 -4.20 3.56
C ARG A 50 -3.03 -4.41 4.46
N GLN A 51 -3.96 -3.46 4.52
CA GLN A 51 -5.16 -3.60 5.34
C GLN A 51 -6.12 -4.68 4.83
N HIS A 52 -6.02 -5.06 3.56
CA HIS A 52 -6.95 -5.97 2.87
C HIS A 52 -6.35 -7.35 2.59
N VAL A 53 -5.07 -7.59 2.90
CA VAL A 53 -4.41 -8.87 2.66
C VAL A 53 -4.14 -9.58 3.99
N PRO A 54 -4.14 -10.93 4.00
CA PRO A 54 -3.88 -11.72 5.19
C PRO A 54 -2.58 -11.31 5.86
N ASN A 55 -2.60 -11.21 7.19
CA ASN A 55 -1.48 -10.80 8.04
C ASN A 55 -0.96 -9.37 7.79
N GLY A 56 -1.47 -8.63 6.79
CA GLY A 56 -0.99 -7.31 6.45
C GLY A 56 -1.43 -6.21 7.42
N ALA A 57 -2.64 -6.31 7.99
CA ALA A 57 -3.14 -5.36 8.98
C ALA A 57 -2.42 -5.48 10.33
N ALA A 58 -2.09 -6.71 10.74
CA ALA A 58 -1.38 -7.00 11.98
C ALA A 58 0.13 -6.73 11.87
N ASN A 59 0.72 -6.92 10.68
CA ASN A 59 2.15 -6.81 10.48
C ASN A 59 2.55 -5.50 9.78
N LYS A 60 2.77 -4.46 10.58
CA LYS A 60 3.27 -3.14 10.13
C LYS A 60 4.62 -3.20 9.38
N LYS A 61 5.34 -4.34 9.42
CA LYS A 61 6.66 -4.53 8.79
C LYS A 61 6.61 -5.25 7.44
N MET A 62 5.44 -5.61 6.90
CA MET A 62 5.37 -6.36 5.64
C MET A 62 5.96 -5.55 4.46
N SER A 63 6.95 -6.12 3.76
CA SER A 63 7.64 -5.46 2.65
C SER A 63 6.74 -5.31 1.41
N LYS A 64 7.15 -4.48 0.44
CA LYS A 64 6.38 -4.29 -0.81
C LYS A 64 6.22 -5.62 -1.57
N VAL A 65 7.28 -6.41 -1.67
CA VAL A 65 7.25 -7.69 -2.39
C VAL A 65 6.33 -8.69 -1.69
N GLU A 66 6.45 -8.82 -0.37
CA GLU A 66 5.57 -9.69 0.42
C GLU A 66 4.11 -9.25 0.31
N THR A 67 3.84 -7.93 0.36
CA THR A 67 2.49 -7.39 0.19
C THR A 67 1.88 -7.81 -1.15
N LEU A 68 2.65 -7.73 -2.25
CA LEU A 68 2.17 -8.11 -3.58
C LEU A 68 1.96 -9.62 -3.70
N ARG A 69 2.88 -10.44 -3.17
CA ARG A 69 2.74 -11.90 -3.17
C ARG A 69 1.49 -12.35 -2.41
N SER A 70 1.32 -11.84 -1.18
CA SER A 70 0.15 -12.11 -0.34
C SER A 70 -1.15 -11.67 -1.03
N ALA A 71 -1.17 -10.52 -1.72
CA ALA A 71 -2.35 -10.07 -2.47
C ALA A 71 -2.74 -11.05 -3.58
N VAL A 72 -1.77 -11.52 -4.39
CA VAL A 72 -2.02 -12.46 -5.49
C VAL A 72 -2.53 -13.80 -4.96
N GLU A 73 -1.90 -14.31 -3.91
CA GLU A 73 -2.31 -15.57 -3.26
C GLU A 73 -3.72 -15.43 -2.66
N TYR A 74 -4.02 -14.30 -2.01
CA TYR A 74 -5.32 -14.08 -1.40
C TYR A 74 -6.45 -13.99 -2.42
N ILE A 75 -6.23 -13.31 -3.56
CA ILE A 75 -7.23 -13.27 -4.65
C ILE A 75 -7.53 -14.70 -5.14
N ARG A 76 -6.50 -15.54 -5.36
CA ARG A 76 -6.68 -16.93 -5.79
C ARG A 76 -7.45 -17.76 -4.77
N ALA A 77 -7.12 -17.61 -3.49
CA ALA A 77 -7.81 -18.31 -2.41
C ALA A 77 -9.29 -17.90 -2.31
N LEU A 78 -9.60 -16.61 -2.46
CA LEU A 78 -10.97 -16.12 -2.47
C LEU A 78 -11.76 -16.63 -3.69
N GLN A 79 -11.14 -16.68 -4.87
CA GLN A 79 -11.76 -17.26 -6.07
C GLN A 79 -12.11 -18.74 -5.85
N GLN A 80 -11.15 -19.53 -5.34
CA GLN A 80 -11.38 -20.94 -5.04
C GLN A 80 -12.52 -21.14 -4.02
N LEU A 81 -12.56 -20.33 -2.96
CA LEU A 81 -13.61 -20.40 -1.94
C LEU A 81 -15.00 -20.15 -2.54
N LEU A 82 -15.12 -19.18 -3.45
CA LEU A 82 -16.38 -18.88 -4.13
C LEU A 82 -16.79 -20.02 -5.07
N ASP A 83 -15.86 -20.57 -5.84
CA ASP A 83 -16.14 -21.71 -6.75
C ASP A 83 -16.60 -22.95 -5.98
N GLU A 84 -15.97 -23.25 -4.84
CA GLU A 84 -16.37 -24.34 -3.95
C GLU A 84 -17.77 -24.11 -3.36
N HIS A 85 -18.07 -22.89 -2.91
CA HIS A 85 -19.38 -22.52 -2.38
C HIS A 85 -20.49 -22.67 -3.44
N ASP A 86 -20.22 -22.24 -4.68
CA ASP A 86 -21.18 -22.32 -5.77
C ASP A 86 -21.41 -23.78 -6.20
N ALA A 87 -20.36 -24.60 -6.24
CA ALA A 87 -20.48 -26.03 -6.50
C ALA A 87 -21.32 -26.75 -5.44
N VAL A 88 -21.10 -26.43 -4.16
CA VAL A 88 -21.87 -26.98 -3.04
C VAL A 88 -23.33 -26.53 -3.11
N SER A 89 -23.58 -25.24 -3.38
CA SER A 89 -24.93 -24.69 -3.52
C SER A 89 -25.69 -25.32 -4.68
N ALA A 90 -25.04 -25.55 -5.82
CA ALA A 90 -25.61 -26.24 -6.96
C ALA A 90 -25.94 -27.71 -6.65
N ALA A 91 -25.08 -28.41 -5.89
CA ALA A 91 -25.32 -29.77 -5.45
C ALA A 91 -26.55 -29.88 -4.52
N PHE A 92 -26.75 -28.90 -3.62
CA PHE A 92 -27.96 -28.83 -2.78
C PHE A 92 -29.22 -28.51 -3.59
N GLN A 93 -29.14 -27.63 -4.60
CA GLN A 93 -30.28 -27.31 -5.46
C GLN A 93 -30.67 -28.44 -6.43
N CYS A 94 -29.72 -29.31 -6.82
CA CYS A 94 -30.00 -30.50 -7.63
C CYS A 94 -30.63 -31.68 -6.85
N GLY A 95 -31.07 -31.47 -5.60
CA GLY A 95 -32.07 -32.35 -4.97
C GLY A 95 -31.54 -33.56 -4.21
N LEU A 96 -30.32 -33.50 -3.64
CA LEU A 96 -29.93 -34.48 -2.62
C LEU A 96 -30.74 -34.22 -1.33
N PRO A 97 -31.57 -35.18 -0.86
CA PRO A 97 -32.35 -34.98 0.36
C PRO A 97 -31.40 -34.82 1.55
N SER A 98 -31.63 -33.75 2.32
CA SER A 98 -30.95 -33.45 3.57
C SER A 98 -30.87 -34.71 4.45
N PRO A 99 -29.72 -35.04 5.07
CA PRO A 99 -29.63 -36.19 5.96
C PRO A 99 -30.53 -35.91 7.17
N THR A 100 -31.72 -36.50 7.16
CA THR A 100 -32.62 -36.44 8.30
C THR A 100 -31.92 -37.13 9.47
N LEU A 101 -31.45 -36.36 10.44
CA LEU A 101 -31.08 -36.87 11.76
C LEU A 101 -32.34 -37.49 12.36
N SER A 102 -32.51 -38.79 12.17
CA SER A 102 -33.49 -39.58 12.89
C SER A 102 -33.06 -39.64 14.34
N ASN A 103 -33.58 -38.70 15.14
CA ASN A 103 -33.40 -38.68 16.58
C ASN A 103 -34.29 -39.80 17.17
N SER A 104 -33.82 -41.04 17.09
CA SER A 104 -34.43 -42.16 17.82
C SER A 104 -33.97 -42.08 19.27
N TYR A 105 -34.67 -41.27 20.07
CA TYR A 105 -34.61 -41.40 21.51
C TYR A 105 -35.43 -42.65 21.88
N SER A 106 -34.74 -43.76 22.14
CA SER A 106 -35.33 -44.91 22.81
C SER A 106 -35.72 -44.49 24.23
N ALA A 107 -36.98 -44.73 24.58
CA ALA A 107 -37.43 -44.73 25.97
C ALA A 107 -37.22 -46.15 26.53
N ASP A 108 -36.34 -46.26 27.52
CA ASP A 108 -36.35 -47.29 28.57
C ASP A 108 -35.94 -46.61 29.88
#